data_AF-A0A1A8W8R2-F1
#
_entry.id   AF-A0A1A8W8R2-F1
#
_cell.length_a   1.000
_cell.length_b   1.000
_cell.length_c   1.000
_cell.angle_alpha   90.00
_cell.angle_beta   90.00
_cell.angle_gamma   90.00
#
_symmetry.space_group_name_H-M   'P 1'
#
loop_
_entity.id
_entity.type
_entity.pdbx_description
1 polymer ?
#
loop_
_entity_poly.entity_id
_entity_poly.type
_entity_poly.pdbx_seq_one_letter_code
_entity_poly.pdbx_strand_id
1 'polypeptide(L)'
;MKIYRFLLFSFESLNEIVYITNNRISPYNDIKKYNEGKNTQLRWQRSLSEGWYCPSDQIVDELNETINDVQHKINRGDICIGTRAYDGDEFNDLRKFFIELIDQLFFSNYNECLDMEKKLYLNSHNLLKEIHENISKDFENRHNLARKHIETYFSDPSLHNQQALELMTGSDITLNINDENLMVNTKKIEKYFAGAKFELHIAQKEEYSTMENNALISDNEKIWKHHTNNLLNIEEHILKYLNLVLHRFPLKYYRDVNTFAVMFQDNAMNILEENLHNTFYTKYVEQMKNSSDNVHINVLPVEFLLYDMIGVLNHSIDHSVHSFFLKLNKVLNGDLKSFIGFFLYLFDREKMKNNMIIKSLRSDINTIGKNEILSNALELFLIEKNDIDISELKIKIFIKNNFKFNGDDKNLKSLEKKIYDNFQEKQLMESFCIIAYQILIRKVVNDYISFVLLLKKAAHKDQPFFKKVVNAFLLKNNDSNLILSKNKYDELLKEYMKVKEDSNFNFNNPSFNDKIKSTLSNIKIEINKFKILNKLLCSLNNEMIKIKDTSRLTPGEKERNKKAIIFYSYLIRELKDQWFY
;
A
#
# COMPACT_ATOMS: atom_id res chain seq x y z
N MET A 1 -25.07 -20.66 29.60
CA MET A 1 -25.94 -21.24 28.54
C MET A 1 -26.12 -20.40 27.26
N LYS A 2 -25.77 -19.10 27.22
CA LYS A 2 -25.88 -18.28 25.97
C LYS A 2 -24.69 -18.43 25.01
N ILE A 3 -23.49 -18.68 25.52
CA ILE A 3 -22.26 -18.89 24.71
C ILE A 3 -22.29 -20.22 23.95
N TYR A 4 -22.81 -21.29 24.58
CA TYR A 4 -22.97 -22.59 23.94
C TYR A 4 -23.99 -22.58 22.79
N ARG A 5 -25.07 -21.79 22.87
CA ARG A 5 -26.01 -21.62 21.75
C ARG A 5 -25.40 -20.83 20.59
N PHE A 6 -24.55 -19.83 20.86
CA PHE A 6 -23.87 -19.08 19.80
C PHE A 6 -22.80 -19.97 19.11
N LEU A 7 -22.06 -20.77 19.88
CA LEU A 7 -21.14 -21.77 19.32
C LEU A 7 -21.88 -22.85 18.53
N LEU A 8 -23.00 -23.38 19.02
CA LEU A 8 -23.82 -24.34 18.26
C LEU A 8 -24.39 -23.74 16.98
N PHE A 9 -24.89 -22.50 17.00
CA PHE A 9 -25.37 -21.81 15.79
C PHE A 9 -24.23 -21.53 14.79
N SER A 10 -23.04 -21.22 15.29
CA SER A 10 -21.82 -21.05 14.46
C SER A 10 -21.37 -22.38 13.87
N PHE A 11 -21.50 -23.49 14.62
CA PHE A 11 -21.15 -24.83 14.17
C PHE A 11 -22.19 -25.44 13.21
N GLU A 12 -23.47 -25.15 13.38
CA GLU A 12 -24.53 -25.56 12.45
C GLU A 12 -24.41 -24.82 11.12
N SER A 13 -24.16 -23.50 11.15
CA SER A 13 -23.86 -22.73 9.93
C SER A 13 -22.53 -23.14 9.28
N LEU A 14 -21.51 -23.50 10.06
CA LEU A 14 -20.27 -24.12 9.55
C LEU A 14 -20.51 -25.51 8.95
N ASN A 15 -21.36 -26.35 9.55
CA ASN A 15 -21.70 -27.66 9.02
C ASN A 15 -22.54 -27.55 7.76
N GLU A 16 -23.47 -26.59 7.66
CA GLU A 16 -24.19 -26.30 6.42
C GLU A 16 -23.23 -25.77 5.35
N ILE A 17 -22.34 -24.83 5.68
CA ILE A 17 -21.36 -24.30 4.72
C ILE A 17 -20.40 -25.40 4.26
N VAL A 18 -19.90 -26.26 5.17
CA VAL A 18 -19.02 -27.41 4.86
C VAL A 18 -19.76 -28.49 4.08
N TYR A 19 -21.03 -28.75 4.38
CA TYR A 19 -21.88 -29.71 3.66
C TYR A 19 -22.24 -29.21 2.26
N ILE A 20 -22.52 -27.91 2.10
CA ILE A 20 -22.83 -27.25 0.82
C ILE A 20 -21.56 -27.14 -0.04
N THR A 21 -20.41 -26.79 0.56
CA THR A 21 -19.11 -26.75 -0.14
C THR A 21 -18.63 -28.14 -0.54
N ASN A 22 -18.78 -29.18 0.29
CA ASN A 22 -18.45 -30.56 -0.09
C ASN A 22 -19.38 -31.11 -1.19
N ASN A 23 -20.63 -30.65 -1.27
CA ASN A 23 -21.59 -31.12 -2.27
C ASN A 23 -21.64 -30.27 -3.55
N ARG A 24 -20.78 -29.23 -3.71
CA ARG A 24 -20.79 -28.31 -4.86
C ARG A 24 -22.19 -27.78 -5.21
N ILE A 25 -23.04 -27.58 -4.20
CA ILE A 25 -24.39 -27.06 -4.42
C ILE A 25 -24.26 -25.56 -4.55
N SER A 26 -24.29 -25.07 -5.79
CA SER A 26 -24.51 -23.66 -6.06
C SER A 26 -25.82 -23.23 -5.40
N PRO A 27 -25.87 -22.12 -4.63
CA PRO A 27 -27.13 -21.58 -4.12
C PRO A 27 -28.11 -21.20 -5.25
N TYR A 28 -27.66 -21.13 -6.51
CA TYR A 28 -28.49 -20.94 -7.68
C TYR A 28 -29.21 -22.23 -8.15
N ASN A 29 -28.76 -23.42 -7.73
CA ASN A 29 -29.31 -24.70 -8.22
C ASN A 29 -30.61 -25.12 -7.51
N ASP A 30 -30.94 -24.55 -6.35
CA ASP A 30 -32.18 -24.90 -5.63
C ASP A 30 -33.44 -24.21 -6.15
N ILE A 31 -33.31 -23.21 -7.03
CA ILE A 31 -34.49 -22.54 -7.63
C ILE A 31 -35.04 -23.35 -8.81
N LYS A 32 -34.21 -24.15 -9.52
CA LYS A 32 -34.63 -24.85 -10.74
C LYS A 32 -35.16 -26.27 -10.55
N LYS A 33 -34.89 -26.95 -9.42
CA LYS A 33 -35.38 -28.32 -9.18
C LYS A 33 -36.89 -28.44 -8.92
N TYR A 34 -37.61 -27.32 -8.79
CA TYR A 34 -39.07 -27.31 -8.58
C TYR A 34 -39.91 -27.22 -9.87
N ASN A 35 -39.32 -27.26 -11.06
CA ASN A 35 -40.06 -27.07 -12.32
C ASN A 35 -40.32 -28.36 -13.14
N GLU A 36 -39.88 -29.53 -12.69
CA GLU A 36 -40.16 -30.78 -13.40
C GLU A 36 -41.22 -31.62 -12.67
N GLY A 37 -42.47 -31.16 -12.74
CA GLY A 37 -43.58 -31.94 -12.20
C GLY A 37 -44.90 -31.19 -12.13
N LYS A 38 -45.67 -31.29 -13.21
CA LYS A 38 -47.09 -30.89 -13.37
C LYS A 38 -47.36 -29.40 -13.61
N ASN A 39 -47.74 -29.14 -14.87
CA ASN A 39 -48.66 -28.09 -15.27
C ASN A 39 -49.84 -27.98 -14.31
N THR A 40 -49.77 -27.04 -13.38
CA THR A 40 -50.91 -26.29 -12.89
C THR A 40 -50.49 -24.84 -12.82
N GLN A 41 -51.38 -23.95 -13.23
CA GLN A 41 -51.24 -22.50 -13.26
C GLN A 41 -50.92 -21.91 -11.87
N LEU A 42 -49.71 -22.12 -11.37
CA LEU A 42 -49.15 -21.37 -10.27
C LEU A 42 -48.55 -20.10 -10.87
N ARG A 43 -49.44 -19.15 -11.20
CA ARG A 43 -49.08 -17.74 -11.14
C ARG A 43 -48.45 -17.56 -9.76
N TRP A 44 -47.14 -17.27 -9.72
CA TRP A 44 -46.53 -16.69 -8.54
C TRP A 44 -47.19 -15.31 -8.34
N GLN A 45 -48.39 -15.31 -7.75
CA GLN A 45 -48.86 -14.19 -6.96
C GLN A 45 -47.88 -14.09 -5.80
N ARG A 46 -46.82 -13.31 -6.00
CA ARG A 46 -46.19 -12.63 -4.88
C ARG A 46 -47.29 -11.80 -4.24
N SER A 47 -47.93 -12.35 -3.22
CA SER A 47 -48.64 -11.59 -2.21
C SER A 47 -47.61 -10.80 -1.39
N LEU A 48 -46.90 -9.88 -2.05
CA LEU A 48 -46.33 -8.71 -1.42
C LEU A 48 -47.42 -7.65 -1.53
N SER A 49 -48.28 -7.62 -0.50
CA SER A 49 -49.21 -6.53 -0.18
C SER A 49 -49.87 -5.83 -1.39
N GLU A 50 -51.07 -6.26 -1.74
CA GLU A 50 -52.08 -5.37 -2.33
C GLU A 50 -52.19 -4.14 -1.41
N GLY A 51 -51.67 -2.99 -1.86
CA GLY A 51 -51.79 -1.74 -1.09
C GLY A 51 -50.65 -0.73 -1.22
N TRP A 52 -49.56 -0.99 -1.96
CA TRP A 52 -48.50 0.01 -2.16
C TRP A 52 -48.39 0.34 -3.64
N TYR A 53 -48.97 1.48 -4.02
CA TYR A 53 -48.57 2.22 -5.21
C TYR A 53 -47.06 2.40 -5.14
N CYS A 54 -46.30 1.66 -5.95
CA CYS A 54 -44.85 1.77 -5.94
C CYS A 54 -44.51 3.00 -6.80
N PRO A 55 -43.83 4.05 -6.27
CA PRO A 55 -43.46 5.24 -7.05
C PRO A 55 -42.53 4.97 -8.23
N SER A 56 -42.22 3.70 -8.51
CA SER A 56 -41.32 3.22 -9.57
C SER A 56 -41.89 3.27 -10.98
N ASP A 57 -43.19 3.51 -11.15
CA ASP A 57 -43.83 3.60 -12.48
C ASP A 57 -43.43 4.88 -13.24
N GLN A 58 -42.65 5.77 -12.60
CA GLN A 58 -42.13 6.99 -13.21
C GLN A 58 -40.79 6.81 -13.94
N ILE A 59 -40.07 5.69 -13.70
CA ILE A 59 -38.84 5.39 -14.44
C ILE A 59 -39.22 4.58 -15.67
N VAL A 60 -39.27 5.25 -16.81
CA VAL A 60 -39.59 4.66 -18.11
C VAL A 60 -38.39 4.74 -19.06
N ASP A 61 -38.25 3.75 -19.93
CA ASP A 61 -37.21 3.72 -20.94
C ASP A 61 -37.60 4.54 -22.20
N GLU A 62 -36.71 4.61 -23.20
CA GLU A 62 -37.00 5.30 -24.48
C GLU A 62 -38.21 4.72 -25.25
N LEU A 63 -38.71 3.54 -24.87
CA LEU A 63 -39.88 2.85 -25.43
C LEU A 63 -41.14 3.01 -24.55
N ASN A 64 -41.09 3.86 -23.52
CA ASN A 64 -42.13 4.04 -22.49
C ASN A 64 -42.43 2.79 -21.65
N GLU A 65 -41.49 1.86 -21.54
CA GLU A 65 -41.62 0.69 -20.67
C GLU A 65 -41.09 1.01 -19.27
N THR A 66 -41.81 0.58 -18.23
CA THR A 66 -41.34 0.82 -16.87
C THR A 66 -40.11 -0.04 -16.56
N ILE A 67 -39.26 0.43 -15.66
CA ILE A 67 -38.09 -0.36 -15.18
C ILE A 67 -38.48 -1.72 -14.59
N ASN A 68 -39.70 -1.87 -14.08
CA ASN A 68 -40.22 -3.16 -13.63
C ASN A 68 -40.53 -4.08 -14.81
N ASP A 69 -41.13 -3.55 -15.89
CA ASP A 69 -41.44 -4.30 -17.11
C ASP A 69 -40.16 -4.78 -17.80
N VAL A 70 -39.15 -3.91 -17.90
CA VAL A 70 -37.83 -4.26 -18.43
C VAL A 70 -37.19 -5.36 -17.57
N GLN A 71 -37.26 -5.26 -16.24
CA GLN A 71 -36.78 -6.33 -15.36
C GLN A 71 -37.54 -7.65 -15.56
N HIS A 72 -38.86 -7.60 -15.78
CA HIS A 72 -39.65 -8.79 -16.09
C HIS A 72 -39.23 -9.45 -17.41
N LYS A 73 -38.91 -8.65 -18.43
CA LYS A 73 -38.38 -9.13 -19.72
C LYS A 73 -37.01 -9.79 -19.56
N ILE A 74 -36.12 -9.21 -18.78
CA ILE A 74 -34.82 -9.83 -18.43
C ILE A 74 -35.04 -11.20 -17.78
N ASN A 75 -35.90 -11.27 -16.76
CA ASN A 75 -36.18 -12.52 -16.04
C ASN A 75 -36.81 -13.61 -16.92
N ARG A 76 -37.50 -13.24 -18.01
CA ARG A 76 -38.07 -14.16 -19.00
C ARG A 76 -37.07 -14.56 -20.10
N GLY A 77 -35.92 -13.89 -20.16
CA GLY A 77 -34.92 -14.05 -21.22
C GLY A 77 -35.26 -13.30 -22.52
N ASP A 78 -36.25 -12.40 -22.49
CA ASP A 78 -36.62 -11.56 -23.64
C ASP A 78 -35.54 -10.50 -23.93
N ILE A 79 -34.77 -10.13 -22.91
CA ILE A 79 -33.59 -9.25 -23.01
C ILE A 79 -32.37 -10.04 -22.58
N CYS A 80 -31.44 -10.26 -23.52
CA CYS A 80 -30.17 -10.92 -23.25
C CYS A 80 -29.11 -9.90 -22.84
N ILE A 81 -28.44 -10.12 -21.71
CA ILE A 81 -27.46 -9.19 -21.13
C ILE A 81 -26.01 -9.65 -21.41
N GLY A 82 -25.79 -10.93 -21.72
CA GLY A 82 -24.47 -11.52 -21.99
C GLY A 82 -24.19 -11.81 -23.47
N THR A 83 -22.91 -12.01 -23.81
CA THR A 83 -22.43 -12.19 -25.20
C THR A 83 -22.20 -13.65 -25.63
N ARG A 84 -22.29 -14.63 -24.71
CA ARG A 84 -22.01 -16.04 -25.02
C ARG A 84 -23.30 -16.84 -25.19
N ALA A 85 -23.61 -17.16 -26.44
CA ALA A 85 -24.77 -17.97 -26.83
C ALA A 85 -24.67 -19.47 -26.48
N TYR A 86 -23.70 -19.91 -25.66
CA TYR A 86 -23.33 -21.34 -25.53
C TYR A 86 -23.36 -21.94 -24.12
N ASP A 87 -23.67 -21.19 -23.07
CA ASP A 87 -23.93 -21.77 -21.74
C ASP A 87 -25.35 -21.39 -21.33
N GLY A 88 -26.24 -22.38 -21.29
CA GLY A 88 -27.67 -22.19 -21.05
C GLY A 88 -27.96 -21.33 -19.82
N ASP A 89 -28.86 -20.36 -19.96
CA ASP A 89 -29.51 -19.56 -18.91
C ASP A 89 -28.64 -18.76 -17.91
N GLU A 90 -27.30 -18.84 -17.92
CA GLU A 90 -26.48 -18.22 -16.85
C GLU A 90 -26.29 -16.70 -16.99
N PHE A 91 -26.58 -16.10 -18.16
CA PHE A 91 -26.32 -14.69 -18.45
C PHE A 91 -27.54 -13.75 -18.38
N ASN A 92 -28.70 -14.24 -17.96
CA ASN A 92 -29.87 -13.39 -17.67
C ASN A 92 -29.97 -12.99 -16.18
N ASP A 93 -28.93 -13.27 -15.38
CA ASP A 93 -28.82 -12.85 -13.99
C ASP A 93 -27.98 -11.59 -13.85
N LEU A 94 -28.63 -10.48 -13.48
CA LEU A 94 -28.00 -9.19 -13.21
C LEU A 94 -26.90 -9.26 -12.13
N ARG A 95 -26.99 -10.21 -11.20
CA ARG A 95 -26.01 -10.40 -10.12
C ARG A 95 -24.73 -11.05 -10.60
N LYS A 96 -24.83 -12.04 -11.49
CA LYS A 96 -23.65 -12.61 -12.16
C LYS A 96 -22.98 -11.57 -13.05
N PHE A 97 -23.78 -10.82 -13.80
CA PHE A 97 -23.29 -9.75 -14.66
C PHE A 97 -22.62 -8.61 -13.87
N PHE A 98 -23.13 -8.29 -12.68
CA PHE A 98 -22.50 -7.32 -11.77
C PHE A 98 -21.04 -7.66 -11.44
N ILE A 99 -20.73 -8.94 -11.25
CA ILE A 99 -19.37 -9.42 -10.99
C ILE A 99 -18.46 -9.15 -12.20
N GLU A 100 -18.92 -9.49 -13.41
CA GLU A 100 -18.16 -9.29 -14.65
C GLU A 100 -17.90 -7.81 -14.92
N LEU A 101 -18.88 -6.95 -14.67
CA LEU A 101 -18.72 -5.51 -14.82
C LEU A 101 -17.71 -4.92 -13.84
N ILE A 102 -17.71 -5.37 -12.58
CA ILE A 102 -16.69 -4.91 -11.63
C ILE A 102 -15.31 -5.29 -12.15
N ASP A 103 -15.12 -6.52 -12.61
CA ASP A 103 -13.84 -6.96 -13.16
C ASP A 103 -13.39 -6.08 -14.35
N GLN A 104 -14.30 -5.81 -15.28
CA GLN A 104 -14.01 -4.98 -16.46
C GLN A 104 -13.76 -3.51 -16.14
N LEU A 105 -14.55 -2.90 -15.24
CA LEU A 105 -14.48 -1.47 -14.95
C LEU A 105 -13.39 -1.13 -13.92
N PHE A 106 -13.08 -2.03 -13.00
CA PHE A 106 -12.21 -1.74 -11.85
C PHE A 106 -10.85 -2.43 -11.97
N PHE A 107 -10.76 -3.56 -12.68
CA PHE A 107 -9.54 -4.36 -12.67
C PHE A 107 -8.91 -4.57 -14.05
N SER A 108 -9.49 -4.03 -15.13
CA SER A 108 -8.93 -4.15 -16.48
C SER A 108 -7.56 -3.46 -16.61
N ASN A 109 -7.36 -2.31 -15.96
CA ASN A 109 -6.11 -1.55 -15.91
C ASN A 109 -5.38 -1.68 -14.55
N TYR A 110 -5.67 -2.73 -13.77
CA TYR A 110 -5.12 -2.91 -12.42
C TYR A 110 -3.59 -2.75 -12.35
N ASN A 111 -2.86 -3.45 -13.23
CA ASN A 111 -1.39 -3.40 -13.25
C ASN A 111 -0.87 -2.00 -13.59
N GLU A 112 -1.51 -1.30 -14.53
CA GLU A 112 -1.12 0.06 -14.91
C GLU A 112 -1.32 1.04 -13.75
N CYS A 113 -2.46 0.96 -13.06
CA CYS A 113 -2.73 1.76 -11.87
C CYS A 113 -1.72 1.46 -10.75
N LEU A 114 -1.37 0.18 -10.54
CA LEU A 114 -0.40 -0.22 -9.54
C LEU A 114 1.00 0.32 -9.84
N ASP A 115 1.44 0.27 -11.09
CA ASP A 115 2.75 0.76 -11.51
C ASP A 115 2.87 2.29 -11.40
N MET A 116 1.79 3.03 -11.68
CA MET A 116 1.74 4.47 -11.44
C MET A 116 1.96 4.82 -9.97
N GLU A 117 1.36 4.06 -9.05
CA GLU A 117 1.55 4.28 -7.62
C GLU A 117 2.97 3.90 -7.16
N LYS A 118 3.51 2.76 -7.61
CA LYS A 118 4.91 2.37 -7.35
C LYS A 118 5.88 3.48 -7.77
N LYS A 119 5.65 4.07 -8.94
CA LYS A 119 6.47 5.18 -9.47
C LYS A 119 6.42 6.41 -8.55
N LEU A 120 5.26 6.77 -7.99
CA LEU A 120 5.14 7.87 -7.02
C LEU A 120 5.98 7.61 -5.76
N TYR A 121 5.89 6.40 -5.19
CA TYR A 121 6.68 6.03 -4.01
C TYR A 121 8.18 6.08 -4.29
N LEU A 122 8.60 5.59 -5.47
CA LEU A 122 10.00 5.63 -5.89
C LEU A 122 10.48 7.08 -6.06
N ASN A 123 9.70 7.94 -6.72
CA ASN A 123 10.03 9.35 -6.88
C ASN A 123 10.11 10.07 -5.53
N SER A 124 9.16 9.82 -4.63
CA SER A 124 9.16 10.39 -3.28
C SER A 124 10.40 9.96 -2.48
N HIS A 125 10.79 8.69 -2.58
CA HIS A 125 12.01 8.19 -1.97
C HIS A 125 13.28 8.82 -2.56
N ASN A 126 13.35 8.97 -3.88
CA ASN A 126 14.48 9.61 -4.56
C ASN A 126 14.62 11.08 -4.16
N LEU A 127 13.51 11.83 -4.09
CA LEU A 127 13.51 13.21 -3.60
C LEU A 127 14.05 13.31 -2.17
N LEU A 128 13.59 12.43 -1.27
CA LEU A 128 14.08 12.40 0.10
C LEU A 128 15.58 12.07 0.16
N LYS A 129 16.07 11.19 -0.71
CA LYS A 129 17.48 10.87 -0.79
C LYS A 129 18.31 12.08 -1.26
N GLU A 130 17.84 12.81 -2.26
CA GLU A 130 18.49 14.04 -2.71
C GLU A 130 18.55 15.10 -1.60
N ILE A 131 17.45 15.28 -0.88
CA ILE A 131 17.38 16.20 0.27
C ILE A 131 18.37 15.78 1.36
N HIS A 132 18.42 14.48 1.68
CA HIS A 132 19.39 13.94 2.63
C HIS A 132 20.83 14.27 2.22
N GLU A 133 21.20 13.98 0.96
CA GLU A 133 22.53 14.28 0.43
C GLU A 133 22.87 15.78 0.46
N ASN A 134 21.90 16.66 0.17
CA ASN A 134 22.08 18.10 0.22
C ASN A 134 22.31 18.60 1.66
N ILE A 135 21.54 18.10 2.63
CA ILE A 135 21.69 18.46 4.05
C ILE A 135 23.03 17.97 4.58
N SER A 136 23.47 16.76 4.23
CA SER A 136 24.78 16.24 4.63
C SER A 136 25.92 17.08 4.07
N LYS A 137 25.87 17.49 2.79
CA LYS A 137 26.87 18.40 2.19
C LYS A 137 26.90 19.76 2.88
N ASP A 138 25.73 20.33 3.17
CA ASP A 138 25.65 21.59 3.92
C ASP A 138 26.27 21.43 5.31
N PHE A 139 25.99 20.33 6.01
CA PHE A 139 26.57 20.05 7.32
C PHE A 139 28.09 19.95 7.24
N GLU A 140 28.63 19.18 6.28
CA GLU A 140 30.07 19.04 6.08
C GLU A 140 30.74 20.39 5.81
N ASN A 141 30.14 21.25 4.98
CA ASN A 141 30.62 22.60 4.73
C ASN A 141 30.65 23.44 6.02
N ARG A 142 29.59 23.38 6.83
CA ARG A 142 29.52 24.12 8.10
C ARG A 142 30.48 23.58 9.15
N HIS A 143 30.66 22.27 9.22
CA HIS A 143 31.66 21.63 10.08
C HIS A 143 33.08 22.05 9.67
N ASN A 144 33.40 22.06 8.38
CA ASN A 144 34.69 22.51 7.87
C ASN A 144 34.97 23.99 8.20
N LEU A 145 33.96 24.86 8.14
CA LEU A 145 34.10 26.26 8.58
C LEU A 145 34.36 26.37 10.07
N ALA A 146 33.63 25.60 10.90
CA ALA A 146 33.85 25.54 12.33
C ALA A 146 35.26 25.01 12.67
N ARG A 147 35.69 23.93 12.01
CA ARG A 147 37.05 23.37 12.14
C ARG A 147 38.12 24.42 11.84
N LYS A 148 38.02 25.11 10.69
CA LYS A 148 38.96 26.18 10.31
C LYS A 148 38.98 27.30 11.35
N HIS A 149 37.82 27.73 11.85
CA HIS A 149 37.73 28.72 12.92
C HIS A 149 38.50 28.24 14.18
N ILE A 150 38.34 26.98 14.60
CA ILE A 150 39.11 26.42 15.70
C ILE A 150 40.61 26.37 15.39
N GLU A 151 41.02 26.02 14.17
CA GLU A 151 42.42 25.97 13.74
C GLU A 151 43.11 27.32 13.65
N THR A 152 42.36 28.39 13.36
CA THR A 152 42.83 29.78 13.41
C THR A 152 43.22 30.16 14.82
N TYR A 153 42.37 29.89 15.82
CA TYR A 153 42.58 30.35 17.18
C TYR A 153 43.40 29.39 18.06
N PHE A 154 43.30 28.09 17.82
CA PHE A 154 43.93 27.06 18.64
C PHE A 154 44.90 26.21 17.83
N SER A 155 46.09 25.96 18.39
CA SER A 155 47.03 24.96 17.88
C SER A 155 46.50 23.54 18.13
N ASP A 156 47.16 22.55 17.54
CA ASP A 156 46.93 21.17 17.92
C ASP A 156 47.28 20.95 19.40
N PRO A 157 46.50 20.12 20.12
CA PRO A 157 46.83 19.76 21.49
C PRO A 157 48.21 19.11 21.55
N SER A 158 48.90 19.23 22.69
CA SER A 158 50.15 18.50 22.91
C SER A 158 49.91 16.99 22.77
N LEU A 159 50.94 16.23 22.40
CA LEU A 159 50.84 14.78 22.21
C LEU A 159 50.18 14.09 23.41
N HIS A 160 50.51 14.53 24.63
CA HIS A 160 49.93 14.04 25.88
C HIS A 160 48.42 14.35 25.99
N ASN A 161 48.02 15.59 25.71
CA ASN A 161 46.61 15.97 25.70
C ASN A 161 45.84 15.26 24.58
N GLN A 162 46.44 15.08 23.41
CA GLN A 162 45.83 14.39 22.28
C GLN A 162 45.53 12.93 22.61
N GLN A 163 46.49 12.19 23.18
CA GLN A 163 46.27 10.82 23.65
C GLN A 163 45.15 10.75 24.69
N ALA A 164 45.10 11.71 25.62
CA ALA A 164 44.04 11.78 26.63
C ALA A 164 42.67 12.03 25.98
N LEU A 165 42.58 12.91 24.98
CA LEU A 165 41.36 13.21 24.25
C LEU A 165 40.88 12.00 23.43
N GLU A 166 41.76 11.35 22.69
CA GLU A 166 41.44 10.15 21.90
C GLU A 166 40.90 9.01 22.78
N LEU A 167 41.47 8.84 23.98
CA LEU A 167 40.95 7.89 24.98
C LEU A 167 39.57 8.27 25.52
N MET A 168 39.24 9.57 25.57
CA MET A 168 37.93 10.07 26.01
C MET A 168 36.87 10.01 24.91
N THR A 169 37.25 10.25 23.65
CA THR A 169 36.36 10.45 22.50
C THR A 169 36.37 9.27 21.52
N GLY A 170 36.71 8.07 21.99
CA GLY A 170 36.79 6.85 21.18
C GLY A 170 35.46 6.43 20.54
N SER A 171 35.32 5.15 20.18
CA SER A 171 34.10 4.60 19.56
C SER A 171 32.83 4.69 20.42
N ASP A 172 32.98 4.92 21.73
CA ASP A 172 31.88 4.83 22.70
C ASP A 172 31.22 6.19 23.03
N ILE A 173 31.67 7.29 22.41
CA ILE A 173 31.09 8.61 22.63
C ILE A 173 29.83 8.79 21.76
N THR A 174 28.75 9.23 22.40
CA THR A 174 27.50 9.61 21.72
C THR A 174 27.14 11.04 22.09
N LEU A 175 26.87 11.86 21.09
CA LEU A 175 26.45 13.24 21.20
C LEU A 175 24.94 13.30 20.93
N ASN A 176 24.17 13.68 21.94
CA ASN A 176 22.72 13.83 21.81
C ASN A 176 22.27 15.15 22.46
N ILE A 177 21.05 15.60 22.15
CA ILE A 177 20.42 16.74 22.80
C ILE A 177 19.18 16.26 23.53
N ASN A 178 19.13 16.45 24.85
CA ASN A 178 17.93 16.24 25.66
C ASN A 178 17.49 17.56 26.28
N ASP A 179 16.22 17.94 26.14
CA ASP A 179 15.64 19.18 26.71
C ASP A 179 16.60 20.39 26.61
N GLU A 180 17.16 20.60 25.42
CA GLU A 180 18.13 21.66 25.05
C GLU A 180 19.59 21.51 25.52
N ASN A 181 19.94 20.50 26.32
CA ASN A 181 21.31 20.27 26.79
C ASN A 181 22.06 19.28 25.91
N LEU A 182 23.33 19.59 25.60
CA LEU A 182 24.24 18.64 24.96
C LEU A 182 24.60 17.54 25.96
N MET A 183 24.05 16.36 25.73
CA MET A 183 24.37 15.15 26.44
C MET A 183 25.54 14.48 25.74
N VAL A 184 26.69 14.47 26.39
CA VAL A 184 27.82 13.62 26.00
C VAL A 184 27.72 12.36 26.83
N ASN A 185 26.95 11.37 26.37
CA ASN A 185 26.73 10.16 27.14
C ASN A 185 27.97 9.28 27.04
N THR A 186 28.57 9.00 28.20
CA THR A 186 29.57 7.95 28.34
C THR A 186 29.52 7.41 29.76
N LYS A 187 29.78 6.11 29.92
CA LYS A 187 30.04 5.49 31.24
C LYS A 187 31.34 6.00 31.91
N LYS A 188 32.08 6.91 31.26
CA LYS A 188 33.50 7.18 31.52
C LYS A 188 33.86 8.68 31.58
N ILE A 189 33.29 9.60 30.81
CA ILE A 189 33.80 10.99 30.68
C ILE A 189 33.85 11.74 32.01
N GLU A 190 32.86 11.65 32.90
CA GLU A 190 32.93 12.34 34.19
C GLU A 190 34.06 11.81 35.09
N LYS A 191 34.26 10.48 35.11
CA LYS A 191 35.37 9.82 35.83
C LYS A 191 36.72 10.15 35.19
N TYR A 192 36.77 10.30 33.87
CA TYR A 192 37.98 10.63 33.11
C TYR A 192 38.31 12.13 33.19
N PHE A 193 37.35 13.06 33.18
CA PHE A 193 37.60 14.50 33.43
C PHE A 193 38.11 14.75 34.85
N ALA A 194 37.59 14.00 35.83
CA ALA A 194 38.04 14.06 37.22
C ALA A 194 39.46 13.46 37.41
N GLY A 195 39.83 12.43 36.63
CA GLY A 195 41.11 11.72 36.75
C GLY A 195 42.20 12.11 35.74
N ALA A 196 41.86 12.79 34.63
CA ALA A 196 42.81 13.12 33.57
C ALA A 196 43.67 14.32 33.94
N LYS A 197 44.98 14.12 33.84
CA LYS A 197 46.00 15.16 33.94
C LYS A 197 46.24 15.75 32.56
N PHE A 198 45.43 16.73 32.17
CA PHE A 198 45.72 17.57 31.01
C PHE A 198 46.88 18.50 31.32
N GLU A 199 47.74 18.74 30.35
CA GLU A 199 48.56 19.94 30.32
C GLU A 199 47.61 21.13 30.11
N LEU A 200 47.48 21.97 31.12
CA LEU A 200 46.48 23.06 31.18
C LEU A 200 46.89 24.30 30.36
N HIS A 201 47.87 24.15 29.46
CA HIS A 201 48.25 25.19 28.54
C HIS A 201 47.31 25.14 27.32
N ILE A 202 46.48 26.17 27.17
CA ILE A 202 45.68 26.37 25.95
C ILE A 202 46.60 27.02 24.93
N ALA A 203 47.10 26.24 23.98
CA ALA A 203 47.97 26.75 22.92
C ALA A 203 47.16 27.60 21.93
N GLN A 204 47.10 28.90 22.17
CA GLN A 204 46.42 29.86 21.30
C GLN A 204 47.41 30.42 20.27
N LYS A 205 46.99 30.49 19.00
CA LYS A 205 47.74 31.18 17.93
C LYS A 205 47.39 32.67 17.88
N GLU A 206 46.12 32.98 18.11
CA GLU A 206 45.54 34.32 18.06
C GLU A 206 44.51 34.49 19.21
N GLU A 207 44.15 35.74 19.53
CA GLU A 207 43.13 35.99 20.55
C GLU A 207 41.75 35.54 20.06
N TYR A 208 41.15 34.57 20.75
CA TYR A 208 39.84 34.03 20.39
C TYR A 208 38.72 35.08 20.32
N SER A 209 38.08 35.15 19.15
CA SER A 209 36.93 36.02 18.88
C SER A 209 35.60 35.30 19.10
N THR A 210 34.95 35.59 20.23
CA THR A 210 33.59 35.12 20.53
C THR A 210 32.56 35.69 19.54
N MET A 211 32.83 36.86 18.96
CA MET A 211 31.95 37.53 17.99
C MET A 211 31.92 36.76 16.67
N GLU A 212 33.06 36.33 16.14
CA GLU A 212 33.13 35.52 14.93
C GLU A 212 32.46 34.15 15.12
N ASN A 213 32.68 33.52 16.28
CA ASN A 213 32.01 32.26 16.59
C ASN A 213 30.49 32.42 16.68
N ASN A 214 30.00 33.51 17.29
CA ASN A 214 28.57 33.82 17.33
C ASN A 214 27.98 34.03 15.93
N ALA A 215 28.74 34.63 14.99
CA ALA A 215 28.32 34.74 13.60
C ALA A 215 28.19 33.36 12.94
N LEU A 216 29.15 32.45 13.16
CA LEU A 216 29.09 31.07 12.68
C LEU A 216 27.86 30.32 13.23
N ILE A 217 27.58 30.46 14.52
CA ILE A 217 26.40 29.87 15.17
C ILE A 217 25.12 30.39 14.53
N SER A 218 24.98 31.72 14.38
CA SER A 218 23.81 32.36 13.77
C SER A 218 23.58 31.85 12.33
N ASP A 219 24.64 31.71 11.53
CA ASP A 219 24.50 31.21 10.16
C ASP A 219 24.15 29.73 10.10
N ASN A 220 24.72 28.91 10.99
CA ASN A 220 24.30 27.51 11.16
C ASN A 220 22.83 27.41 11.56
N GLU A 221 22.35 28.26 12.47
CA GLU A 221 20.95 28.29 12.89
C GLU A 221 19.99 28.63 11.76
N LYS A 222 20.36 29.55 10.86
CA LYS A 222 19.54 29.89 9.69
C LYS A 222 19.38 28.68 8.76
N ILE A 223 20.48 27.99 8.47
CA ILE A 223 20.48 26.78 7.62
C ILE A 223 19.67 25.66 8.29
N TRP A 224 19.90 25.44 9.58
CA TRP A 224 19.15 24.46 10.37
C TRP A 224 17.64 24.72 10.35
N LYS A 225 17.21 25.97 10.59
CA LYS A 225 15.79 26.37 10.54
C LYS A 225 15.20 26.16 9.15
N HIS A 226 15.94 26.50 8.09
CA HIS A 226 15.51 26.28 6.72
C HIS A 226 15.23 24.79 6.45
N HIS A 227 16.20 23.92 6.75
CA HIS A 227 16.05 22.47 6.57
C HIS A 227 14.93 21.87 7.43
N THR A 228 14.79 22.32 8.68
CA THR A 228 13.71 21.87 9.57
C THR A 228 12.34 22.25 9.03
N ASN A 229 12.15 23.49 8.59
CA ASN A 229 10.88 23.94 8.03
C ASN A 229 10.55 23.20 6.71
N ASN A 230 11.55 22.99 5.84
CA ASN A 230 11.37 22.22 4.62
C ASN A 230 10.96 20.77 4.92
N LEU A 231 11.61 20.12 5.88
CA LEU A 231 11.27 18.76 6.28
C LEU A 231 9.84 18.67 6.83
N LEU A 232 9.43 19.59 7.70
CA LEU A 232 8.07 19.63 8.25
C LEU A 232 7.01 19.71 7.14
N ASN A 233 7.22 20.59 6.16
CA ASN A 233 6.32 20.70 5.01
C ASN A 233 6.25 19.40 4.19
N ILE A 234 7.40 18.73 3.99
CA ILE A 234 7.45 17.46 3.26
C ILE A 234 6.76 16.34 4.02
N GLU A 235 6.98 16.24 5.34
CA GLU A 235 6.29 15.26 6.19
C GLU A 235 4.78 15.47 6.17
N GLU A 236 4.32 16.72 6.24
CA GLU A 236 2.89 17.05 6.11
C GLU A 236 2.35 16.60 4.75
N HIS A 237 3.06 16.88 3.65
CA HIS A 237 2.63 16.46 2.31
C HIS A 237 2.63 14.94 2.14
N ILE A 238 3.62 14.23 2.68
CA ILE A 238 3.66 12.76 2.65
C ILE A 238 2.45 12.21 3.42
N LEU A 239 2.25 12.67 4.66
CA LEU A 239 1.14 12.21 5.51
C LEU A 239 -0.21 12.48 4.87
N LYS A 240 -0.38 13.65 4.25
CA LYS A 240 -1.65 14.09 3.68
C LYS A 240 -1.90 13.47 2.30
N TYR A 241 -0.93 13.46 1.40
CA TYR A 241 -1.18 13.17 -0.03
C TYR A 241 -0.68 11.80 -0.48
N LEU A 242 0.47 11.33 0.01
CA LEU A 242 0.98 10.00 -0.37
C LEU A 242 0.04 8.89 0.09
N ASN A 243 -0.52 9.04 1.30
CA ASN A 243 -1.54 8.13 1.82
C ASN A 243 -2.83 8.19 1.00
N LEU A 244 -3.29 9.39 0.61
CA LEU A 244 -4.51 9.53 -0.20
C LEU A 244 -4.38 8.85 -1.57
N VAL A 245 -3.18 8.83 -2.16
CA VAL A 245 -2.95 8.14 -3.43
C VAL A 245 -3.21 6.63 -3.32
N LEU A 246 -2.97 6.02 -2.15
CA LEU A 246 -3.31 4.61 -1.94
C LEU A 246 -4.82 4.34 -1.95
N HIS A 247 -5.64 5.37 -1.79
CA HIS A 247 -7.10 5.27 -1.71
C HIS A 247 -7.81 5.89 -2.93
N ARG A 248 -7.20 5.75 -4.11
CA ARG A 248 -7.78 6.13 -5.40
C ARG A 248 -8.62 5.03 -6.03
N PHE A 249 -9.65 5.43 -6.76
CA PHE A 249 -10.36 4.60 -7.71
C PHE A 249 -9.38 4.06 -8.78
N PRO A 250 -9.54 2.80 -9.23
CA PRO A 250 -10.41 1.76 -8.66
C PRO A 250 -9.76 0.97 -7.51
N LEU A 251 -8.46 1.17 -7.25
CA LEU A 251 -7.68 0.31 -6.35
C LEU A 251 -8.10 0.38 -4.88
N LYS A 252 -8.72 1.47 -4.45
CA LYS A 252 -9.13 1.62 -3.05
C LYS A 252 -10.11 0.56 -2.55
N TYR A 253 -10.95 0.00 -3.42
CA TYR A 253 -12.02 -0.89 -2.95
C TYR A 253 -11.53 -2.24 -2.46
N TYR A 254 -10.34 -2.67 -2.90
CA TYR A 254 -9.72 -3.86 -2.31
C TYR A 254 -8.87 -3.52 -1.08
N ARG A 255 -8.41 -2.27 -0.92
CA ARG A 255 -7.57 -1.82 0.21
C ARG A 255 -8.37 -1.36 1.42
N ASP A 256 -9.52 -0.73 1.17
CA ASP A 256 -10.45 -0.24 2.18
C ASP A 256 -11.31 -1.38 2.76
N VAL A 257 -11.08 -2.62 2.32
CA VAL A 257 -11.78 -3.77 2.86
C VAL A 257 -11.42 -3.96 4.33
N ASN A 258 -12.41 -4.32 5.13
CA ASN A 258 -12.17 -4.63 6.53
C ASN A 258 -11.32 -5.90 6.62
N THR A 259 -10.11 -5.78 7.15
CA THR A 259 -9.14 -6.88 7.29
C THR A 259 -9.72 -8.07 8.04
N PHE A 260 -10.57 -7.84 9.05
CA PHE A 260 -11.25 -8.93 9.76
C PHE A 260 -12.23 -9.68 8.85
N ALA A 261 -12.91 -8.98 7.95
CA ALA A 261 -13.89 -9.57 7.05
C ALA A 261 -13.25 -10.45 5.95
N VAL A 262 -11.97 -10.23 5.66
CA VAL A 262 -11.23 -10.96 4.62
C VAL A 262 -10.07 -11.82 5.14
N MET A 263 -9.88 -11.88 6.46
CA MET A 263 -8.78 -12.59 7.10
C MET A 263 -8.65 -14.05 6.65
N PHE A 264 -9.76 -14.73 6.37
CA PHE A 264 -9.73 -16.10 5.88
C PHE A 264 -9.14 -16.19 4.47
N GLN A 265 -9.58 -15.31 3.57
CA GLN A 265 -9.05 -15.23 2.21
C GLN A 265 -7.57 -14.85 2.21
N ASP A 266 -7.16 -13.93 3.09
CA ASP A 266 -5.75 -13.52 3.24
C ASP A 266 -4.88 -14.70 3.68
N ASN A 267 -5.32 -15.43 4.70
CA ASN A 267 -4.60 -16.61 5.19
C ASN A 267 -4.52 -17.70 4.12
N ALA A 268 -5.61 -17.93 3.37
CA ALA A 268 -5.63 -18.89 2.27
C ALA A 268 -4.67 -18.49 1.15
N MET A 269 -4.62 -17.20 0.78
CA MET A 269 -3.65 -16.71 -0.20
C MET A 269 -2.21 -16.84 0.28
N ASN A 270 -1.92 -16.50 1.54
CA ASN A 270 -0.57 -16.65 2.09
C ASN A 270 -0.10 -18.12 2.01
N ILE A 271 -0.95 -19.07 2.40
CA ILE A 271 -0.65 -20.50 2.30
C ILE A 271 -0.44 -20.91 0.83
N LEU A 272 -1.27 -20.43 -0.09
CA LEU A 272 -1.13 -20.70 -1.51
C LEU A 272 0.20 -20.15 -2.05
N GLU A 273 0.54 -18.91 -1.75
CA GLU A 273 1.79 -18.27 -2.19
C GLU A 273 3.02 -18.96 -1.63
N GLU A 274 3.02 -19.39 -0.38
CA GLU A 274 4.09 -20.20 0.20
C GLU A 274 4.26 -21.53 -0.55
N ASN A 275 3.17 -22.22 -0.86
CA ASN A 275 3.20 -23.48 -1.61
C ASN A 275 3.69 -23.28 -3.05
N LEU A 276 3.24 -22.22 -3.72
CA LEU A 276 3.72 -21.84 -5.05
C LEU A 276 5.22 -21.53 -5.02
N HIS A 277 5.66 -20.74 -4.04
CA HIS A 277 7.07 -20.34 -3.91
C HIS A 277 7.97 -21.54 -3.60
N ASN A 278 7.53 -22.41 -2.70
CA ASN A 278 8.26 -23.65 -2.41
C ASN A 278 8.34 -24.57 -3.63
N THR A 279 7.26 -24.66 -4.41
CA THR A 279 7.19 -25.52 -5.59
C THR A 279 8.06 -25.00 -6.74
N PHE A 280 8.01 -23.69 -7.01
CA PHE A 280 8.64 -23.11 -8.20
C PHE A 280 10.02 -22.51 -7.95
N TYR A 281 10.30 -21.98 -6.77
CA TYR A 281 11.58 -21.33 -6.48
C TYR A 281 12.47 -22.19 -5.59
N THR A 282 12.01 -22.54 -4.38
CA THR A 282 12.85 -23.26 -3.40
C THR A 282 13.38 -24.58 -3.95
N LYS A 283 12.50 -25.41 -4.54
CA LYS A 283 12.91 -26.68 -5.17
C LYS A 283 13.91 -26.49 -6.32
N TYR A 284 13.79 -25.42 -7.08
CA TYR A 284 14.72 -25.13 -8.17
C TYR A 284 16.11 -24.78 -7.62
N VAL A 285 16.18 -23.96 -6.56
CA VAL A 285 17.45 -23.64 -5.87
C VAL A 285 18.11 -24.89 -5.28
N GLU A 286 17.33 -25.83 -4.73
CA GLU A 286 17.83 -27.10 -4.23
C GLU A 286 18.41 -27.98 -5.35
N GLN A 287 17.71 -28.09 -6.49
CA GLN A 287 18.17 -28.88 -7.64
C GLN A 287 19.44 -28.31 -8.30
N MET A 288 19.60 -26.99 -8.25
CA MET A 288 20.80 -26.30 -8.75
C MET A 288 22.07 -26.66 -7.95
N LYS A 289 21.94 -26.93 -6.64
CA LYS A 289 23.07 -27.38 -5.82
C LYS A 289 23.58 -28.77 -6.23
N ASN A 290 22.74 -29.56 -6.87
CA ASN A 290 23.05 -30.93 -7.29
C ASN A 290 23.52 -31.04 -8.75
N SER A 291 23.76 -29.91 -9.44
CA SER A 291 24.28 -29.85 -10.82
C SER A 291 23.45 -30.63 -11.87
N SER A 292 22.12 -30.60 -11.76
CA SER A 292 21.22 -31.17 -12.77
C SER A 292 21.04 -30.21 -13.97
N ASP A 293 21.15 -30.73 -15.20
CA ASP A 293 20.85 -29.96 -16.42
C ASP A 293 19.33 -29.72 -16.62
N ASN A 294 18.51 -30.52 -15.93
CA ASN A 294 17.05 -30.47 -16.00
C ASN A 294 16.42 -30.16 -14.63
N VAL A 295 15.33 -29.40 -14.66
CA VAL A 295 14.51 -29.08 -13.51
C VAL A 295 13.28 -29.97 -13.51
N HIS A 296 13.06 -30.66 -12.39
CA HIS A 296 11.95 -31.57 -12.15
C HIS A 296 10.95 -30.96 -11.16
N ILE A 297 9.70 -30.76 -11.58
CA ILE A 297 8.68 -30.11 -10.75
C ILE A 297 7.40 -30.93 -10.78
N ASN A 298 6.84 -31.17 -9.60
CA ASN A 298 5.48 -31.70 -9.47
C ASN A 298 4.52 -30.55 -9.19
N VAL A 299 3.63 -30.26 -10.14
CA VAL A 299 2.62 -29.19 -10.02
C VAL A 299 1.29 -29.68 -9.44
N LEU A 300 1.10 -30.99 -9.23
CA LEU A 300 -0.17 -31.54 -8.75
C LEU A 300 -0.67 -30.86 -7.46
N PRO A 301 0.17 -30.66 -6.41
CA PRO A 301 -0.31 -30.10 -5.16
C PRO A 301 -0.79 -28.65 -5.31
N VAL A 302 -0.05 -27.83 -6.06
CA VAL A 302 -0.42 -26.43 -6.30
C VAL A 302 -1.62 -26.30 -7.23
N GLU A 303 -1.79 -27.20 -8.20
CA GLU A 303 -3.01 -27.22 -9.03
C GLU A 303 -4.27 -27.49 -8.22
N PHE A 304 -4.25 -28.49 -7.34
CA PHE A 304 -5.40 -28.75 -6.47
C PHE A 304 -5.75 -27.53 -5.62
N LEU A 305 -4.74 -26.91 -4.99
CA LEU A 305 -4.95 -25.69 -4.20
C LEU A 305 -5.54 -24.54 -5.02
N LEU A 306 -5.06 -24.33 -6.25
CA LEU A 306 -5.57 -23.29 -7.15
C LEU A 306 -7.04 -23.52 -7.51
N TYR A 307 -7.41 -24.74 -7.92
CA TYR A 307 -8.79 -25.06 -8.29
C TYR A 307 -9.75 -25.03 -7.09
N ASP A 308 -9.31 -25.51 -5.93
CA ASP A 308 -10.10 -25.42 -4.70
C ASP A 308 -10.33 -23.95 -4.32
N MET A 309 -9.30 -23.11 -4.41
CA MET A 309 -9.39 -21.67 -4.15
C MET A 309 -10.37 -20.98 -5.10
N ILE A 310 -10.35 -21.31 -6.41
CA ILE A 310 -11.35 -20.80 -7.37
C ILE A 310 -12.77 -21.22 -6.98
N GLY A 311 -12.96 -22.49 -6.57
CA GLY A 311 -14.27 -22.98 -6.12
C GLY A 311 -14.80 -22.21 -4.92
N VAL A 312 -13.95 -22.01 -3.90
CA VAL A 312 -14.29 -21.23 -2.71
C VAL A 312 -14.60 -19.77 -3.05
N LEU A 313 -13.76 -19.14 -3.88
CA LEU A 313 -13.93 -17.74 -4.27
C LEU A 313 -15.22 -17.52 -5.06
N ASN A 314 -15.55 -18.38 -6.02
CA ASN A 314 -16.80 -18.26 -6.78
C ASN A 314 -18.02 -18.32 -5.85
N HIS A 315 -18.04 -19.29 -4.94
CA HIS A 315 -19.14 -19.41 -3.96
C HIS A 315 -19.23 -18.19 -3.03
N SER A 316 -18.09 -17.71 -2.54
CA SER A 316 -18.01 -16.54 -1.64
C SER A 316 -18.46 -15.25 -2.34
N ILE A 317 -18.05 -15.05 -3.59
CA ILE A 317 -18.45 -13.88 -4.39
C ILE A 317 -19.96 -13.94 -4.61
N ASP A 318 -20.50 -15.09 -5.03
CA ASP A 318 -21.93 -15.27 -5.26
C ASP A 318 -22.77 -14.96 -4.02
N HIS A 319 -22.36 -15.50 -2.87
CA HIS A 319 -23.03 -15.22 -1.59
C HIS A 319 -22.95 -13.72 -1.22
N SER A 320 -21.78 -13.10 -1.40
CA SER A 320 -21.57 -11.69 -1.06
C SER A 320 -22.40 -10.76 -1.95
N VAL A 321 -22.44 -11.02 -3.26
CA VAL A 321 -23.27 -10.29 -4.22
C VAL A 321 -24.75 -10.50 -3.94
N HIS A 322 -25.18 -11.73 -3.66
CA HIS A 322 -26.56 -12.02 -3.29
C HIS A 322 -26.99 -11.21 -2.06
N SER A 323 -26.19 -11.23 -0.99
CA SER A 323 -26.43 -10.47 0.24
C SER A 323 -26.49 -8.96 -0.04
N PHE A 324 -25.60 -8.45 -0.88
CA PHE A 324 -25.55 -7.06 -1.29
C PHE A 324 -26.82 -6.62 -2.04
N PHE A 325 -27.27 -7.41 -3.01
CA PHE A 325 -28.51 -7.14 -3.74
C PHE A 325 -29.75 -7.29 -2.88
N LEU A 326 -29.81 -8.24 -1.94
CA LEU A 326 -30.90 -8.33 -0.98
C LEU A 326 -31.01 -7.06 -0.12
N LYS A 327 -29.88 -6.49 0.32
CA LYS A 327 -29.87 -5.23 1.06
C LYS A 327 -30.43 -4.09 0.21
N LEU A 328 -29.93 -3.91 -1.00
CA LEU A 328 -30.38 -2.86 -1.93
C LEU A 328 -31.87 -3.01 -2.30
N ASN A 329 -32.31 -4.23 -2.57
CA ASN A 329 -33.69 -4.53 -2.97
C ASN A 329 -34.73 -4.19 -1.91
N LYS A 330 -34.38 -4.20 -0.61
CA LYS A 330 -35.28 -3.76 0.47
C LYS A 330 -35.69 -2.29 0.33
N VAL A 331 -34.86 -1.49 -0.34
CA VAL A 331 -35.09 -0.05 -0.54
C VAL A 331 -35.53 0.24 -1.97
N LEU A 332 -34.88 -0.39 -2.94
CA LEU A 332 -35.07 -0.08 -4.36
C LEU A 332 -36.12 -0.94 -5.04
N ASN A 333 -36.53 -2.07 -4.45
CA ASN A 333 -37.57 -2.95 -4.95
C ASN A 333 -37.31 -3.44 -6.39
N GLY A 334 -36.14 -4.06 -6.62
CA GLY A 334 -35.82 -4.76 -7.87
C GLY A 334 -34.33 -4.80 -8.19
N ASP A 335 -33.82 -5.98 -8.60
CA ASP A 335 -32.41 -6.17 -8.96
C ASP A 335 -31.92 -5.19 -10.05
N LEU A 336 -32.74 -4.84 -11.04
CA LEU A 336 -32.35 -3.88 -12.09
C LEU A 336 -32.16 -2.47 -11.52
N LYS A 337 -33.05 -2.04 -10.61
CA LYS A 337 -32.93 -0.76 -9.90
C LYS A 337 -31.74 -0.77 -8.96
N SER A 338 -31.49 -1.87 -8.26
CA SER A 338 -30.33 -2.05 -7.38
C SER A 338 -29.02 -1.96 -8.15
N PHE A 339 -28.95 -2.64 -9.30
CA PHE A 339 -27.81 -2.61 -10.20
C PHE A 339 -27.54 -1.19 -10.74
N ILE A 340 -28.54 -0.55 -11.36
CA ILE A 340 -28.38 0.79 -11.94
C ILE A 340 -28.10 1.83 -10.85
N GLY A 341 -28.93 1.82 -9.80
CA GLY A 341 -28.85 2.78 -8.70
C GLY A 341 -27.50 2.74 -8.01
N PHE A 342 -26.95 1.54 -7.76
CA PHE A 342 -25.65 1.42 -7.11
C PHE A 342 -24.51 1.99 -7.95
N PHE A 343 -24.46 1.72 -9.26
CA PHE A 343 -23.40 2.30 -10.10
C PHE A 343 -23.51 3.82 -10.21
N LEU A 344 -24.72 4.37 -10.34
CA LEU A 344 -24.92 5.83 -10.33
C LEU A 344 -24.44 6.44 -9.02
N TYR A 345 -24.84 5.87 -7.89
CA TYR A 345 -24.38 6.26 -6.56
C TYR A 345 -22.85 6.19 -6.42
N LEU A 346 -22.25 5.09 -6.88
CA LEU A 346 -20.82 4.87 -6.77
C LEU A 346 -20.04 5.95 -7.54
N PHE A 347 -20.37 6.20 -8.81
CA PHE A 347 -19.63 7.17 -9.61
C PHE A 347 -19.86 8.61 -9.17
N ASP A 348 -21.07 8.99 -8.75
CA ASP A 348 -21.31 10.34 -8.20
C ASP A 348 -20.44 10.59 -6.97
N ARG A 349 -20.43 9.64 -6.03
CA ARG A 349 -19.56 9.66 -4.85
C ARG A 349 -18.08 9.80 -5.22
N GLU A 350 -17.60 9.01 -6.17
CA GLU A 350 -16.20 9.03 -6.62
C GLU A 350 -15.82 10.40 -7.21
N LYS A 351 -16.68 10.96 -8.06
CA LYS A 351 -16.47 12.30 -8.63
C LYS A 351 -16.44 13.37 -7.56
N MET A 352 -17.36 13.34 -6.59
CA MET A 352 -17.37 14.31 -5.50
C MET A 352 -16.07 14.24 -4.69
N LYS A 353 -15.65 13.05 -4.28
CA LYS A 353 -14.42 12.85 -3.48
C LYS A 353 -13.18 13.29 -4.25
N ASN A 354 -13.02 12.83 -5.50
CA ASN A 354 -11.88 13.19 -6.33
C ASN A 354 -11.81 14.72 -6.59
N ASN A 355 -12.94 15.36 -6.90
CA ASN A 355 -12.98 16.81 -7.08
C ASN A 355 -12.60 17.59 -5.80
N MET A 356 -13.02 17.12 -4.61
CA MET A 356 -12.62 17.73 -3.35
C MET A 356 -11.11 17.62 -3.12
N ILE A 357 -10.50 16.46 -3.40
CA ILE A 357 -9.06 16.25 -3.26
C ILE A 357 -8.28 17.13 -4.24
N ILE A 358 -8.68 17.16 -5.52
CA ILE A 358 -8.06 18.04 -6.54
C ILE A 358 -8.16 19.50 -6.11
N LYS A 359 -9.30 19.93 -5.57
CA LYS A 359 -9.48 21.30 -5.08
C LYS A 359 -8.54 21.61 -3.90
N SER A 360 -8.37 20.68 -2.96
CA SER A 360 -7.42 20.82 -1.85
C SER A 360 -5.97 20.84 -2.33
N LEU A 361 -5.59 20.02 -3.31
CA LEU A 361 -4.24 20.06 -3.88
C LEU A 361 -4.00 21.40 -4.56
N ARG A 362 -4.98 21.88 -5.35
CA ARG A 362 -4.92 23.18 -6.01
C ARG A 362 -4.98 24.38 -5.06
N SER A 363 -5.45 24.26 -3.82
CA SER A 363 -5.32 25.40 -2.88
C SER A 363 -3.87 25.65 -2.46
N ASP A 364 -2.99 24.65 -2.62
CA ASP A 364 -1.56 24.74 -2.29
C ASP A 364 -0.71 25.25 -3.49
N ILE A 365 -1.30 26.10 -4.36
CA ILE A 365 -0.71 26.58 -5.65
C ILE A 365 0.72 27.08 -5.54
N ASN A 366 1.06 27.79 -4.46
CA ASN A 366 2.40 28.36 -4.28
C ASN A 366 3.49 27.28 -4.06
N THR A 367 3.07 26.05 -3.75
CA THR A 367 3.92 24.93 -3.36
C THR A 367 3.92 23.81 -4.40
N ILE A 368 2.85 23.65 -5.19
CA ILE A 368 2.71 22.58 -6.20
C ILE A 368 3.89 22.59 -7.18
N GLY A 369 4.21 23.75 -7.77
CA GLY A 369 5.32 23.87 -8.73
C GLY A 369 6.72 23.74 -8.13
N LYS A 370 6.83 23.67 -6.80
CA LYS A 370 8.10 23.55 -6.06
C LYS A 370 8.25 22.22 -5.33
N ASN A 371 7.16 21.44 -5.23
CA ASN A 371 7.15 20.17 -4.52
C ASN A 371 6.70 19.05 -5.45
N GLU A 372 7.64 18.19 -5.81
CA GLU A 372 7.42 17.10 -6.75
C GLU A 372 6.37 16.08 -6.24
N ILE A 373 6.28 15.86 -4.93
CA ILE A 373 5.26 14.96 -4.33
C ILE A 373 3.86 15.52 -4.59
N LEU A 374 3.65 16.82 -4.43
CA LEU A 374 2.36 17.47 -4.69
C LEU A 374 2.00 17.44 -6.18
N SER A 375 2.96 17.73 -7.05
CA SER A 375 2.76 17.70 -8.50
C SER A 375 2.39 16.30 -8.98
N ASN A 376 3.14 15.27 -8.56
CA ASN A 376 2.88 13.89 -8.92
C ASN A 376 1.54 13.39 -8.33
N ALA A 377 1.21 13.76 -7.09
CA ALA A 377 -0.09 13.42 -6.52
C ALA A 377 -1.25 14.05 -7.32
N LEU A 378 -1.14 15.34 -7.68
CA LEU A 378 -2.15 16.03 -8.48
C LEU A 378 -2.35 15.38 -9.86
N GLU A 379 -1.26 15.01 -10.53
CA GLU A 379 -1.31 14.28 -11.81
C GLU A 379 -2.10 12.99 -11.67
N LEU A 380 -1.82 12.19 -10.63
CA LEU A 380 -2.55 10.95 -10.36
C LEU A 380 -4.05 11.19 -10.09
N PHE A 381 -4.43 12.22 -9.33
CA PHE A 381 -5.85 12.52 -9.11
C PHE A 381 -6.54 13.03 -10.38
N LEU A 382 -5.82 13.69 -11.30
CA LEU A 382 -6.36 14.07 -12.61
C LEU A 382 -6.55 12.85 -13.53
N ILE A 383 -5.63 11.88 -13.48
CA ILE A 383 -5.79 10.59 -14.18
C ILE A 383 -7.01 9.84 -13.62
N GLU A 384 -7.11 9.72 -12.29
CA GLU A 384 -8.26 9.08 -11.62
C GLU A 384 -9.60 9.71 -12.04
N LYS A 385 -9.64 11.05 -12.17
CA LYS A 385 -10.82 11.75 -12.66
C LYS A 385 -11.26 11.24 -14.04
N ASN A 386 -10.30 11.10 -14.96
CA ASN A 386 -10.58 10.59 -16.30
C ASN A 386 -11.02 9.12 -16.25
N ASP A 387 -10.42 8.30 -15.40
CA ASP A 387 -10.78 6.89 -15.23
C ASP A 387 -12.22 6.73 -14.71
N ILE A 388 -12.61 7.57 -13.75
CA ILE A 388 -14.00 7.64 -13.24
C ILE A 388 -14.95 8.05 -14.35
N ASP A 389 -14.64 9.10 -15.11
CA ASP A 389 -15.49 9.61 -16.20
C ASP A 389 -15.65 8.56 -17.32
N ILE A 390 -14.58 7.86 -17.69
CA ILE A 390 -14.61 6.77 -18.69
C ILE A 390 -15.46 5.60 -18.18
N SER A 391 -15.30 5.21 -16.92
CA SER A 391 -16.03 4.09 -16.33
C SER A 391 -17.53 4.37 -16.21
N GLU A 392 -17.90 5.59 -15.78
CA GLU A 392 -19.29 6.04 -15.75
C GLU A 392 -19.89 6.07 -17.16
N LEU A 393 -19.17 6.60 -18.15
CA LEU A 393 -19.63 6.64 -19.53
C LEU A 393 -19.90 5.23 -20.09
N LYS A 394 -18.99 4.27 -19.84
CA LYS A 394 -19.17 2.86 -20.23
C LYS A 394 -20.46 2.28 -19.64
N ILE A 395 -20.73 2.53 -18.35
CA ILE A 395 -21.96 2.08 -17.70
C ILE A 395 -23.20 2.76 -18.28
N LYS A 396 -23.17 4.07 -18.52
CA LYS A 396 -24.30 4.79 -19.12
C LYS A 396 -24.63 4.27 -20.52
N ILE A 397 -23.61 4.05 -21.36
CA ILE A 397 -23.76 3.45 -22.69
C ILE A 397 -24.34 2.03 -22.56
N PHE A 398 -23.85 1.24 -21.61
CA PHE A 398 -24.35 -0.11 -21.37
C PHE A 398 -25.83 -0.12 -20.99
N ILE A 399 -26.23 0.70 -20.02
CA ILE A 399 -27.62 0.83 -19.55
C ILE A 399 -28.53 1.26 -20.71
N LYS A 400 -28.09 2.26 -21.49
CA LYS A 400 -28.84 2.72 -22.66
C LYS A 400 -28.98 1.64 -23.72
N ASN A 401 -27.91 0.91 -24.04
CA ASN A 401 -27.93 -0.07 -25.12
C ASN A 401 -28.78 -1.29 -24.79
N ASN A 402 -28.68 -1.81 -23.56
CA ASN A 402 -29.32 -3.06 -23.15
C ASN A 402 -30.71 -2.85 -22.56
N PHE A 403 -30.93 -1.75 -21.83
CA PHE A 403 -32.17 -1.50 -21.10
C PHE A 403 -32.94 -0.28 -21.59
N LYS A 404 -32.42 0.46 -22.58
CA LYS A 404 -33.04 1.66 -23.16
C LYS A 404 -33.31 2.80 -22.16
N PHE A 405 -32.75 2.74 -20.95
CA PHE A 405 -32.80 3.85 -19.99
C PHE A 405 -31.74 4.89 -20.31
N ASN A 406 -32.11 6.17 -20.22
CA ASN A 406 -31.14 7.26 -20.24
C ASN A 406 -30.50 7.43 -18.86
N GLY A 407 -29.18 7.19 -18.76
CA GLY A 407 -28.42 7.34 -17.53
C GLY A 407 -28.48 8.73 -16.88
N ASP A 408 -28.80 9.77 -17.65
CA ASP A 408 -28.90 11.15 -17.16
C ASP A 408 -30.33 11.58 -16.77
N ASP A 409 -31.31 10.68 -16.88
CA ASP A 409 -32.69 10.94 -16.50
C ASP A 409 -32.80 11.24 -14.99
N LYS A 410 -33.52 12.32 -14.66
CA LYS A 410 -33.81 12.71 -13.26
C LYS A 410 -34.53 11.60 -12.48
N ASN A 411 -35.41 10.85 -13.14
CA ASN A 411 -36.15 9.75 -12.52
C ASN A 411 -35.19 8.59 -12.20
N LEU A 412 -34.20 8.33 -13.04
CA LEU A 412 -33.16 7.33 -12.76
C LEU A 412 -32.23 7.79 -11.62
N LYS A 413 -31.86 9.08 -11.59
CA LYS A 413 -31.12 9.70 -10.47
C LYS A 413 -31.88 9.68 -9.14
N SER A 414 -33.20 9.48 -9.14
CA SER A 414 -33.93 9.25 -7.90
C SER A 414 -33.52 7.96 -7.17
N LEU A 415 -32.98 6.97 -7.90
CA LEU A 415 -32.46 5.72 -7.31
C LEU A 415 -31.21 5.99 -6.47
N GLU A 416 -30.30 6.82 -6.97
CA GLU A 416 -29.12 7.28 -6.25
C GLU A 416 -29.51 7.99 -4.95
N LYS A 417 -30.46 8.93 -5.03
CA LYS A 417 -30.97 9.63 -3.84
C LYS A 417 -31.54 8.65 -2.80
N LYS A 418 -32.31 7.65 -3.23
CA LYS A 418 -32.82 6.62 -2.32
C LYS A 418 -31.70 5.85 -1.62
N ILE A 419 -30.57 5.62 -2.29
CA ILE A 419 -29.42 4.99 -1.66
C ILE A 419 -28.82 5.91 -0.59
N TYR A 420 -28.58 7.18 -0.91
CA TYR A 420 -28.09 8.17 0.06
C TYR A 420 -28.99 8.30 1.29
N ASP A 421 -30.31 8.32 1.09
CA ASP A 421 -31.30 8.53 2.17
C ASP A 421 -31.46 7.31 3.09
N ASN A 422 -31.17 6.08 2.62
CA ASN A 422 -31.51 4.84 3.34
C ASN A 422 -30.30 4.02 3.80
N PHE A 423 -29.10 4.26 3.28
CA PHE A 423 -27.91 3.50 3.66
C PHE A 423 -26.90 4.40 4.37
N GLN A 424 -26.34 3.88 5.47
CA GLN A 424 -25.09 4.43 5.98
C GLN A 424 -23.98 4.13 4.98
N GLU A 425 -23.35 5.16 4.43
CA GLU A 425 -22.27 5.05 3.41
C GLU A 425 -21.29 3.93 3.76
N LYS A 426 -20.81 3.93 5.01
CA LYS A 426 -19.82 2.96 5.49
C LYS A 426 -20.27 1.50 5.31
N GLN A 427 -21.51 1.16 5.66
CA GLN A 427 -22.00 -0.23 5.62
C GLN A 427 -22.17 -0.77 4.20
N LEU A 428 -22.69 0.09 3.30
CA LEU A 428 -22.88 -0.28 1.89
C LEU A 428 -21.53 -0.45 1.20
N MET A 429 -20.62 0.50 1.40
CA MET A 429 -19.28 0.47 0.83
C MET A 429 -18.44 -0.68 1.37
N GLU A 430 -18.50 -1.00 2.66
CA GLU A 430 -17.84 -2.19 3.23
C GLU A 430 -18.29 -3.47 2.51
N SER A 431 -19.58 -3.62 2.24
CA SER A 431 -20.11 -4.79 1.51
C SER A 431 -19.58 -4.85 0.08
N PHE A 432 -19.48 -3.71 -0.59
CA PHE A 432 -18.92 -3.63 -1.94
C PHE A 432 -17.41 -3.90 -1.98
N CYS A 433 -16.64 -3.36 -1.02
CA CYS A 433 -15.20 -3.59 -0.91
C CYS A 433 -14.88 -5.08 -0.75
N ILE A 434 -15.69 -5.83 0.02
CA ILE A 434 -15.54 -7.29 0.14
C ILE A 434 -15.70 -7.99 -1.21
N ILE A 435 -16.72 -7.60 -2.00
CA ILE A 435 -16.96 -8.16 -3.33
C ILE A 435 -15.78 -7.84 -4.26
N ALA A 436 -15.37 -6.57 -4.32
CA ALA A 436 -14.25 -6.12 -5.14
C ALA A 436 -12.95 -6.86 -4.77
N TYR A 437 -12.67 -7.02 -3.46
CA TYR A 437 -11.53 -7.76 -2.95
C TYR A 437 -11.52 -9.22 -3.42
N GLN A 438 -12.64 -9.92 -3.26
CA GLN A 438 -12.75 -11.33 -3.66
C GLN A 438 -12.62 -11.53 -5.18
N ILE A 439 -13.18 -10.62 -5.99
CA ILE A 439 -13.03 -10.64 -7.45
C ILE A 439 -11.56 -10.47 -7.83
N LEU A 440 -10.85 -9.53 -7.20
CA LEU A 440 -9.42 -9.32 -7.45
C LEU A 440 -8.59 -10.55 -7.06
N ILE A 441 -8.88 -11.19 -5.92
CA ILE A 441 -8.20 -12.45 -5.55
C ILE A 441 -8.42 -13.52 -6.62
N ARG A 442 -9.66 -13.67 -7.09
CA ARG A 442 -9.98 -14.65 -8.13
C ARG A 442 -9.19 -14.39 -9.40
N LYS A 443 -9.02 -13.13 -9.81
CA LYS A 443 -8.20 -12.74 -10.96
C LYS A 443 -6.75 -13.23 -10.82
N VAL A 444 -6.14 -12.96 -9.69
CA VAL A 444 -4.76 -13.40 -9.42
C VAL A 444 -4.61 -14.92 -9.35
N VAL A 445 -5.58 -15.63 -8.74
CA VAL A 445 -5.56 -17.10 -8.75
C VAL A 445 -5.63 -17.61 -10.19
N ASN A 446 -6.40 -16.95 -11.07
CA ASN A 446 -6.41 -17.26 -12.51
C ASN A 446 -5.07 -16.95 -13.21
N ASP A 447 -4.34 -15.91 -12.79
CA ASP A 447 -3.00 -15.62 -13.30
C ASP A 447 -2.01 -16.74 -12.92
N TYR A 448 -2.08 -17.24 -11.68
CA TYR A 448 -1.30 -18.42 -11.27
C TYR A 448 -1.69 -19.69 -12.02
N ILE A 449 -2.99 -19.93 -12.26
CA ILE A 449 -3.45 -21.05 -13.10
C ILE A 449 -2.87 -20.92 -14.51
N SER A 450 -2.92 -19.72 -15.08
CA SER A 450 -2.36 -19.43 -16.41
C SER A 450 -0.87 -19.70 -16.48
N PHE A 451 -0.13 -19.34 -15.42
CA PHE A 451 1.28 -19.68 -15.28
C PHE A 451 1.53 -21.20 -15.24
N VAL A 452 0.75 -21.96 -14.46
CA VAL A 452 0.88 -23.43 -14.42
C VAL A 452 0.59 -24.07 -15.79
N LEU A 453 -0.41 -23.57 -16.50
CA LEU A 453 -0.70 -24.03 -17.87
C LEU A 453 0.46 -23.73 -18.83
N LEU A 454 1.09 -22.57 -18.66
CA LEU A 454 2.26 -22.17 -19.45
C LEU A 454 3.48 -23.08 -19.15
N LEU A 455 3.72 -23.42 -17.88
CA LEU A 455 4.72 -24.42 -17.47
C LEU A 455 4.47 -25.79 -18.14
N LYS A 456 3.23 -26.29 -18.09
CA LYS A 456 2.83 -27.57 -18.71
C LYS A 456 3.07 -27.57 -20.21
N LYS A 457 2.66 -26.50 -20.90
CA LYS A 457 2.88 -26.32 -22.34
C LYS A 457 4.37 -26.33 -22.70
N ALA A 458 5.20 -25.63 -21.93
CA ALA A 458 6.65 -25.62 -22.13
C ALA A 458 7.26 -27.02 -21.94
N ALA A 459 6.87 -27.72 -20.88
CA ALA A 459 7.36 -29.07 -20.58
C ALA A 459 6.97 -30.06 -21.68
N HIS A 460 5.74 -29.97 -22.21
CA HIS A 460 5.30 -30.79 -23.34
C HIS A 460 6.09 -30.48 -24.62
N LYS A 461 6.40 -29.21 -24.90
CA LYS A 461 7.17 -28.82 -26.09
C LYS A 461 8.58 -29.39 -26.09
N ASP A 462 9.24 -29.43 -24.94
CA ASP A 462 10.62 -29.91 -24.79
C ASP A 462 10.74 -31.45 -24.76
N GLN A 463 9.62 -32.19 -24.73
CA GLN A 463 9.66 -33.66 -24.75
C GLN A 463 10.16 -34.22 -26.10
N PRO A 464 10.97 -35.30 -26.09
CA PRO A 464 11.36 -36.03 -27.30
C PRO A 464 10.14 -36.52 -28.09
N PHE A 465 10.21 -36.50 -29.43
CA PHE A 465 9.10 -36.88 -30.32
C PHE A 465 8.52 -38.26 -29.98
N PHE A 466 9.38 -39.25 -29.73
CA PHE A 466 8.95 -40.60 -29.36
C PHE A 466 8.12 -40.63 -28.06
N LYS A 467 8.50 -39.82 -27.06
CA LYS A 467 7.77 -39.70 -25.80
C LYS A 467 6.41 -39.02 -25.99
N LYS A 468 6.33 -38.01 -26.87
CA LYS A 468 5.06 -37.37 -27.27
C LYS A 468 4.11 -38.37 -27.93
N VAL A 469 4.62 -39.20 -28.84
CA VAL A 469 3.84 -40.23 -29.53
C VAL A 469 3.36 -41.30 -28.55
N VAL A 470 4.26 -41.85 -27.71
CA VAL A 470 3.90 -42.85 -26.69
C VAL A 470 2.88 -42.30 -25.69
N ASN A 471 3.03 -41.05 -25.24
CA ASN A 471 2.08 -40.40 -24.34
C ASN A 471 0.72 -40.14 -24.99
N ALA A 472 0.66 -39.91 -26.31
CA ALA A 472 -0.62 -39.78 -27.03
C ALA A 472 -1.41 -41.11 -27.11
N PHE A 473 -0.73 -42.26 -27.00
CA PHE A 473 -1.35 -43.59 -27.03
C PHE A 473 -1.64 -44.18 -25.64
N LEU A 474 -0.93 -43.74 -24.59
CA LEU A 474 -1.17 -44.16 -23.20
C LEU A 474 -2.11 -43.16 -22.51
N LEU A 475 -3.37 -43.56 -22.31
CA LEU A 475 -4.50 -42.79 -21.76
C LEU A 475 -4.34 -42.18 -20.34
N LYS A 476 -3.12 -42.02 -19.80
CA LYS A 476 -2.87 -41.31 -18.53
C LYS A 476 -1.55 -40.55 -18.60
N ASN A 477 -1.63 -39.28 -19.03
CA ASN A 477 -0.59 -38.33 -18.69
C ASN A 477 -0.55 -38.17 -17.16
N ASN A 478 0.60 -38.40 -16.54
CA ASN A 478 0.94 -37.68 -15.31
C ASN A 478 1.39 -36.26 -15.73
N ASP A 479 0.44 -35.43 -16.20
CA ASP A 479 0.66 -34.03 -16.62
C ASP A 479 1.14 -33.13 -15.47
N SER A 480 1.25 -33.68 -14.26
CA SER A 480 1.71 -32.98 -13.08
C SER A 480 3.23 -33.00 -12.88
N ASN A 481 3.95 -34.01 -13.39
CA ASN A 481 5.40 -34.09 -13.22
C ASN A 481 6.10 -33.56 -14.47
N LEU A 482 6.59 -32.33 -14.36
CA LEU A 482 7.21 -31.58 -15.44
C LEU A 482 8.73 -31.74 -15.40
N ILE A 483 9.33 -31.89 -16.58
CA ILE A 483 10.78 -31.93 -16.78
C ILE A 483 11.10 -30.86 -17.81
N LEU A 484 11.91 -29.87 -17.42
CA LEU A 484 12.27 -28.73 -18.24
C LEU A 484 13.80 -28.58 -18.25
N SER A 485 14.35 -28.13 -19.38
CA SER A 485 15.75 -27.71 -19.39
C SER A 485 15.93 -26.49 -18.48
N LYS A 486 17.08 -26.38 -17.82
CA LYS A 486 17.39 -25.26 -16.93
C LYS A 486 17.19 -23.89 -17.58
N ASN A 487 17.74 -23.69 -18.78
CA ASN A 487 17.60 -22.41 -19.50
C ASN A 487 16.14 -22.03 -19.71
N LYS A 488 15.29 -23.00 -20.07
CA LYS A 488 13.86 -22.75 -20.26
C LYS A 488 13.18 -22.45 -18.92
N TYR A 489 13.54 -23.15 -17.86
CA TYR A 489 12.98 -22.91 -16.55
C TYR A 489 13.35 -21.52 -16.00
N ASP A 490 14.58 -21.05 -16.22
CA ASP A 490 15.04 -19.73 -15.79
C ASP A 490 14.20 -18.59 -16.41
N GLU A 491 13.81 -18.73 -17.67
CA GLU A 491 12.87 -17.80 -18.33
C GLU A 491 11.49 -17.83 -17.66
N LEU A 492 10.97 -19.04 -17.42
CA LEU A 492 9.65 -19.25 -16.81
C LEU A 492 9.60 -18.76 -15.35
N LEU A 493 10.73 -18.86 -14.64
CA LEU A 493 10.84 -18.38 -13.27
C LEU A 493 10.72 -16.85 -13.21
N LYS A 494 11.19 -16.12 -14.24
CA LYS A 494 10.98 -14.67 -14.33
C LYS A 494 9.50 -14.33 -14.50
N GLU A 495 8.77 -15.09 -15.32
CA GLU A 495 7.32 -14.94 -15.46
C GLU A 495 6.60 -15.23 -14.13
N TYR A 496 7.01 -16.28 -13.40
CA TYR A 496 6.49 -16.55 -12.06
C TYR A 496 6.73 -15.38 -11.09
N MET A 497 7.95 -14.84 -11.05
CA MET A 497 8.29 -13.71 -10.18
C MET A 497 7.48 -12.47 -10.53
N LYS A 498 7.24 -12.23 -11.82
CA LYS A 498 6.35 -11.16 -12.27
C LYS A 498 4.92 -11.37 -11.79
N VAL A 499 4.35 -12.57 -11.97
CA VAL A 499 3.00 -12.89 -11.45
C VAL A 499 2.95 -12.67 -9.94
N LYS A 500 3.98 -13.09 -9.19
CA LYS A 500 4.07 -12.90 -7.73
C LYS A 500 4.18 -11.41 -7.33
N GLU A 501 4.87 -10.60 -8.12
CA GLU A 501 4.99 -9.16 -7.88
C GLU A 501 3.68 -8.42 -8.17
N ASP A 502 3.00 -8.80 -9.27
CA ASP A 502 1.70 -8.24 -9.68
C ASP A 502 0.57 -8.72 -8.75
N SER A 503 0.67 -9.95 -8.23
CA SER A 503 -0.27 -10.57 -7.29
C SER A 503 -0.17 -10.03 -5.88
N ASN A 504 0.80 -9.16 -5.57
CA ASN A 504 1.01 -8.69 -4.21
C ASN A 504 -0.08 -7.67 -3.83
N PHE A 505 -1.28 -8.18 -3.52
CA PHE A 505 -2.45 -7.41 -3.05
C PHE A 505 -2.10 -6.57 -1.82
N ASN A 506 -1.11 -7.04 -1.06
CA ASN A 506 -0.58 -6.40 0.13
C ASN A 506 0.41 -5.28 -0.19
N PHE A 507 0.21 -4.54 -1.27
CA PHE A 507 0.96 -3.30 -1.55
C PHE A 507 0.73 -2.17 -0.53
N ASN A 508 0.22 -2.49 0.66
CA ASN A 508 0.80 -1.97 1.90
C ASN A 508 2.20 -2.55 2.13
N ASN A 509 3.07 -2.57 1.11
CA ASN A 509 4.39 -3.15 1.23
C ASN A 509 5.12 -2.34 2.30
N PRO A 510 5.34 -2.90 3.52
CA PRO A 510 5.97 -2.17 4.60
C PRO A 510 7.28 -1.59 4.08
N SER A 511 7.98 -2.33 3.19
CA SER A 511 9.29 -1.93 2.66
C SER A 511 9.36 -0.56 1.97
N PHE A 512 8.34 -0.09 1.23
CA PHE A 512 8.41 1.25 0.60
C PHE A 512 8.11 2.36 1.61
N ASN A 513 7.10 2.15 2.46
CA ASN A 513 6.83 3.03 3.59
C ASN A 513 8.00 3.06 4.58
N ASP A 514 8.67 1.93 4.77
CA ASP A 514 9.83 1.77 5.66
C ASP A 514 11.07 2.43 5.05
N LYS A 515 11.26 2.35 3.72
CA LYS A 515 12.28 3.13 3.02
C LYS A 515 12.07 4.63 3.20
N ILE A 516 10.85 5.12 2.95
CA ILE A 516 10.52 6.54 3.16
C ILE A 516 10.71 6.95 4.63
N LYS A 517 10.19 6.17 5.59
CA LYS A 517 10.35 6.42 7.03
C LYS A 517 11.81 6.39 7.46
N SER A 518 12.60 5.46 6.95
CA SER A 518 14.03 5.33 7.22
C SER A 518 14.79 6.54 6.67
N THR A 519 14.53 6.96 5.44
CA THR A 519 15.16 8.16 4.87
C THR A 519 14.75 9.43 5.62
N LEU A 520 13.49 9.59 6.00
CA LEU A 520 13.04 10.70 6.86
C LEU A 520 13.78 10.71 8.21
N SER A 521 13.99 9.54 8.81
CA SER A 521 14.73 9.40 10.07
C SER A 521 16.18 9.82 9.89
N ASN A 522 16.83 9.41 8.80
CA ASN A 522 18.20 9.82 8.49
C ASN A 522 18.30 11.33 8.28
N ILE A 523 17.35 11.94 7.55
CA ILE A 523 17.30 13.40 7.39
C ILE A 523 17.19 14.11 8.75
N LYS A 524 16.35 13.60 9.67
CA LYS A 524 16.25 14.17 11.03
C LYS A 524 17.56 14.08 11.79
N ILE A 525 18.30 12.98 11.65
CA ILE A 525 19.63 12.81 12.24
C ILE A 525 20.59 13.86 11.68
N GLU A 526 20.67 14.01 10.34
CA GLU A 526 21.52 15.01 9.69
C GLU A 526 21.17 16.44 10.13
N ILE A 527 19.89 16.80 10.20
CA ILE A 527 19.43 18.10 10.71
C ILE A 527 19.85 18.31 12.17
N ASN A 528 19.78 17.26 13.01
CA ASN A 528 20.18 17.35 14.41
C ASN A 528 21.70 17.56 14.58
N LYS A 529 22.53 17.12 13.63
CA LYS A 529 23.97 17.39 13.67
C LYS A 529 24.28 18.90 13.71
N PHE A 530 23.52 19.72 12.99
CA PHE A 530 23.65 21.19 13.07
C PHE A 530 23.40 21.73 14.48
N LYS A 531 22.37 21.23 15.17
CA LYS A 531 22.09 21.62 16.56
C LYS A 531 23.24 21.24 17.47
N ILE A 532 23.80 20.04 17.30
CA ILE A 532 24.93 19.56 18.10
C ILE A 532 26.17 20.41 17.86
N LEU A 533 26.49 20.71 16.60
CA LEU A 533 27.60 21.60 16.25
C LEU A 533 27.44 22.98 16.89
N ASN A 534 26.24 23.58 16.82
CA ASN A 534 25.96 24.86 17.47
C ASN A 534 26.12 24.79 18.99
N LYS A 535 25.63 23.72 19.64
CA LYS A 535 25.79 23.54 21.08
C LYS A 535 27.25 23.37 21.48
N LEU A 536 28.07 22.68 20.68
CA LEU A 536 29.52 22.61 20.90
C LEU A 536 30.18 23.99 20.80
N LEU A 537 29.85 24.76 19.76
CA LEU A 537 30.38 26.12 19.57
C LEU A 537 29.94 27.07 20.70
N CYS A 538 28.68 27.01 21.13
CA CYS A 538 28.17 27.78 22.27
C CYS A 538 28.89 27.40 23.57
N SER A 539 29.12 26.10 23.80
CA SER A 539 29.82 25.62 24.99
C SER A 539 31.26 26.13 25.02
N LEU A 540 31.96 26.08 23.89
CA LEU A 540 33.29 26.66 23.76
C LEU A 540 33.28 28.17 24.05
N ASN A 541 32.34 28.93 23.46
CA ASN A 541 32.19 30.37 23.72
C ASN A 541 32.00 30.67 25.20
N ASN A 542 31.11 29.93 25.87
CA ASN A 542 30.83 30.13 27.29
C ASN A 542 32.06 29.90 28.15
N GLU A 543 32.82 28.84 27.88
CA GLU A 543 34.06 28.56 28.61
C GLU A 543 35.15 29.60 28.31
N MET A 544 35.24 30.10 27.07
CA MET A 544 36.14 31.19 26.68
C MET A 544 35.77 32.54 27.32
N ILE A 545 34.50 32.83 27.54
CA ILE A 545 34.09 34.04 28.28
C ILE A 545 34.48 33.92 29.76
N LYS A 546 34.19 32.77 30.37
CA LYS A 546 34.55 32.49 31.78
C LYS A 546 36.05 32.61 32.03
N ILE A 547 36.90 32.16 31.09
CA ILE A 547 38.35 32.26 31.26
C ILE A 547 38.88 33.69 31.12
N LYS A 548 38.18 34.59 30.41
CA LYS A 548 38.56 36.02 30.34
C LYS A 548 38.16 36.77 31.61
N ASP A 549 37.06 36.40 32.26
CA ASP A 549 36.59 37.00 33.52
C ASP A 549 37.22 36.35 34.78
N THR A 550 38.56 36.27 34.79
CA THR A 550 39.36 35.50 35.77
C THR A 550 39.25 35.92 37.24
N SER A 551 38.58 37.04 37.53
CA SER A 551 38.44 37.63 38.86
C SER A 551 37.51 36.83 39.80
N ARG A 552 36.71 35.90 39.26
CA ARG A 552 35.64 35.20 39.98
C ARG A 552 35.81 33.68 40.12
N LEU A 553 36.89 33.10 39.57
CA LEU A 553 37.09 31.64 39.57
C LEU A 553 38.16 31.21 40.57
N THR A 554 37.85 30.18 41.36
CA THR A 554 38.83 29.46 42.19
C THR A 554 39.87 28.75 41.31
N PRO A 555 41.05 28.38 41.86
CA PRO A 555 42.08 27.65 41.10
C PRO A 555 41.57 26.36 40.45
N GLY A 556 40.73 25.59 41.16
CA GLY A 556 40.13 24.36 40.64
C GLY A 556 39.11 24.59 39.53
N GLU A 557 38.34 25.68 39.60
CA GLU A 557 37.41 26.06 38.53
C GLU A 557 38.14 26.54 37.27
N LYS A 558 39.26 27.27 37.43
CA LYS A 558 40.13 27.65 36.30
C LYS A 558 40.70 26.43 35.59
N GLU A 559 41.13 25.41 36.33
CA GLU A 559 41.58 24.14 35.75
C GLU A 559 40.47 23.43 34.96
N ARG A 560 39.28 23.29 35.54
CA ARG A 560 38.13 22.64 34.88
C ARG A 560 37.73 23.35 33.60
N ASN A 561 37.67 24.68 33.64
CA ASN A 561 37.34 25.51 32.49
C ASN A 561 38.36 25.33 31.34
N LYS A 562 39.66 25.31 31.65
CA LYS A 562 40.71 25.04 30.65
C LYS A 562 40.59 23.67 30.01
N LYS A 563 40.29 22.63 30.82
CA LYS A 563 40.04 21.27 30.30
C LYS A 563 38.83 21.24 29.38
N ALA A 564 37.76 21.96 29.72
CA ALA A 564 36.56 22.07 28.90
C ALA A 564 36.83 22.76 27.56
N ILE A 565 37.63 23.84 27.55
CA ILE A 565 38.05 24.52 26.31
C ILE A 565 38.79 23.55 25.38
N ILE A 566 39.83 22.86 25.91
CA ILE A 566 40.63 21.88 25.16
C ILE A 566 39.73 20.77 24.58
N PHE A 567 38.79 20.28 25.39
CA PHE A 567 37.86 19.24 24.98
C PHE A 567 36.90 19.69 23.88
N TYR A 568 36.22 20.83 24.04
CA TYR A 568 35.28 21.32 23.04
C TYR A 568 35.99 21.70 21.73
N SER A 569 37.17 22.33 21.80
CA SER A 569 37.96 22.60 20.59
C SER A 569 38.32 21.32 19.85
N TYR A 570 38.69 20.27 20.57
CA TYR A 570 39.00 18.97 19.97
C TYR A 570 37.76 18.32 19.36
N LEU A 571 36.64 18.28 20.06
CA LEU A 571 35.39 17.70 19.54
C LEU A 571 34.91 18.39 18.26
N ILE A 572 35.04 19.72 18.18
CA ILE A 572 34.66 20.45 16.96
C ILE A 572 35.62 20.12 15.82
N ARG A 573 36.93 20.02 16.08
CA ARG A 573 37.94 19.69 15.07
C ARG A 573 37.77 18.25 14.55
N GLU A 574 37.56 17.30 15.44
CA GLU A 574 37.54 15.86 15.16
C GLU A 574 36.14 15.25 15.10
N LEU A 575 35.08 16.06 14.93
CA LEU A 575 33.70 15.60 14.91
C LEU A 575 33.50 14.44 13.92
N LYS A 576 33.04 13.28 14.39
CA LYS A 576 32.86 12.05 13.60
C LYS A 576 31.39 11.69 13.46
N ASP A 577 31.02 11.16 12.29
CA ASP A 577 29.64 10.74 12.03
C ASP A 577 29.13 9.67 13.00
N GLN A 578 30.01 8.76 13.43
CA GLN A 578 29.67 7.70 14.38
C GLN A 578 29.21 8.21 15.76
N TRP A 579 29.47 9.48 16.09
CA TRP A 579 29.09 10.06 17.37
C TRP A 579 27.61 10.47 17.44
N PHE A 580 26.86 10.39 16.34
CA PHE A 580 25.46 10.84 16.25
C PHE A 580 24.42 9.71 16.30
N TYR A 581 24.85 8.44 16.40
CA TYR A 581 24.00 7.25 16.27
C TYR A 581 23.86 6.46 17.58
#